data_AF-A0A0N0D6L8-F1
#
_entry.id   AF-A0A0N0D6L8-F1
#
_cell.length_a   1.000
_cell.length_b   1.000
_cell.length_c   1.000
_cell.angle_alpha   90.00
_cell.angle_beta   90.00
_cell.angle_gamma   90.00
#
_symmetry.space_group_name_H-M   'P 1'
#
loop_
_entity.id
_entity.type
_entity.pdbx_description
1 polymer ?
#
loop_
_entity_poly.entity_id
_entity_poly.type
_entity_poly.pdbx_seq_one_letter_code
_entity_poly.pdbx_strand_id
1 'polypeptide(L)'
;MNKKQIHHIKGNLSSRKKQYNYPGHLKIDGDIESGCQVTADLIEVNNIVQAEVRVRTGIIIHEAAKDSKIESSGYIEADKIVNSIIRAKQDIIVRKQILFSRIETNENCLIPNGLIESSEIMAYRSIEALTIKSTSASPCSLIIGILCLDDQDQKVKDLYFKLKDEKKQLYSELENAEQTIKETTQLKQKIKAIKPSLKQKITHLKQTNNTEALKELDPFFKQLNKRMESAFANLTEALSAKENILKKINSFDHEQLEISENDYFLQKQDRINRSIQNYLIDPPTVRVHG
;
A
#
# COMPACT_ATOMS: atom_id res chain seq x y z
N MET A 1 17.80 -23.09 -19.05
CA MET A 1 17.22 -23.38 -17.72
C MET A 1 18.30 -24.01 -16.84
N ASN A 2 18.85 -23.25 -15.88
CA ASN A 2 19.83 -23.79 -14.93
C ASN A 2 19.11 -24.80 -14.02
N LYS A 3 19.62 -26.04 -13.92
CA LYS A 3 19.21 -26.98 -12.87
C LYS A 3 19.45 -26.26 -11.53
N LYS A 4 18.38 -25.87 -10.82
CA LYS A 4 18.51 -25.36 -9.45
C LYS A 4 19.13 -26.49 -8.62
N GLN A 5 20.41 -26.32 -8.29
CA GLN A 5 21.15 -27.28 -7.49
C GLN A 5 20.48 -27.36 -6.10
N ILE A 6 20.26 -28.58 -5.60
CA ILE A 6 19.81 -28.78 -4.23
C ILE A 6 21.06 -28.70 -3.35
N HIS A 7 21.06 -27.82 -2.36
CA HIS A 7 22.10 -27.80 -1.34
C HIS A 7 21.68 -28.66 -0.17
N HIS A 8 22.51 -29.65 0.16
CA HIS A 8 22.20 -30.65 1.17
C HIS A 8 23.10 -30.49 2.39
N ILE A 9 22.47 -30.36 3.56
CA ILE A 9 23.14 -30.31 4.87
C ILE A 9 22.77 -31.59 5.62
N LYS A 10 23.75 -32.47 5.84
CA LYS A 10 23.56 -33.79 6.48
C LYS A 10 23.31 -33.73 8.01
N GLY A 11 23.01 -32.57 8.57
CA GLY A 11 22.89 -32.38 10.01
C GLY A 11 22.26 -31.03 10.34
N ASN A 12 22.41 -30.59 11.59
CA ASN A 12 21.74 -29.39 12.06
C ASN A 12 22.39 -28.11 11.52
N LEU A 13 21.55 -27.10 11.31
CA LEU A 13 21.97 -25.73 11.09
C LEU A 13 21.94 -25.00 12.44
N SER A 14 23.13 -24.78 13.01
CA SER A 14 23.30 -24.22 14.35
C SER A 14 23.84 -22.79 14.37
N SER A 15 23.66 -22.12 15.51
CA SER A 15 23.92 -20.69 15.78
C SER A 15 25.34 -20.18 15.50
N ARG A 16 26.29 -21.06 15.15
CA ARG A 16 27.61 -20.64 14.63
C ARG A 16 27.49 -19.80 13.36
N LYS A 17 26.41 -19.96 12.59
CA LYS A 17 26.03 -19.08 11.48
C LYS A 17 24.68 -18.45 11.76
N LYS A 18 24.68 -17.29 12.45
CA LYS A 18 23.46 -16.55 12.80
C LYS A 18 22.56 -16.27 11.59
N GLN A 19 23.14 -16.10 10.41
CA GLN A 19 22.40 -15.90 9.17
C GLN A 19 22.89 -16.87 8.09
N TYR A 20 21.94 -17.52 7.40
CA TYR A 20 22.19 -18.43 6.30
C TYR A 20 21.28 -18.08 5.13
N ASN A 21 21.85 -17.74 3.98
CA ASN A 21 21.10 -17.37 2.78
C ASN A 21 21.50 -18.27 1.61
N TYR A 22 20.54 -18.99 1.05
CA TYR A 22 20.75 -19.87 -0.10
C TYR A 22 19.66 -19.67 -1.16
N PRO A 23 19.96 -19.04 -2.32
CA PRO A 23 18.96 -18.76 -3.35
C PRO A 23 18.61 -20.00 -4.18
N GLY A 24 18.02 -21.01 -3.54
CA GLY A 24 17.67 -22.28 -4.14
C GLY A 24 16.96 -23.23 -3.18
N HIS A 25 16.96 -24.52 -3.50
CA HIS A 25 16.40 -25.57 -2.65
C HIS A 25 17.43 -26.02 -1.62
N LEU A 26 17.11 -25.82 -0.35
CA LEU A 26 17.90 -26.22 0.80
C LEU A 26 17.25 -27.45 1.48
N LYS A 27 17.96 -28.57 1.48
CA LYS A 27 17.56 -29.78 2.21
C LYS A 27 18.45 -29.96 3.43
N ILE A 28 17.84 -30.07 4.61
CA ILE A 28 18.52 -30.21 5.89
C ILE A 28 18.01 -31.51 6.53
N ASP A 29 18.89 -32.49 6.69
CA ASP A 29 18.52 -33.78 7.30
C ASP A 29 18.34 -33.68 8.83
N GLY A 30 18.77 -32.57 9.44
CA GLY A 30 18.61 -32.26 10.85
C GLY A 30 17.68 -31.08 11.09
N ASP A 31 17.97 -30.33 12.15
CA ASP A 31 17.13 -29.22 12.61
C ASP A 31 17.72 -27.85 12.28
N ILE A 32 16.86 -26.84 12.14
CA ILE A 32 17.26 -25.44 12.25
C ILE A 32 17.15 -25.05 13.73
N GLU A 33 18.30 -24.82 14.35
CA GLU A 33 18.39 -24.57 15.79
C GLU A 33 18.23 -23.09 16.17
N SER A 34 18.11 -22.87 17.48
CA SER A 34 17.86 -21.57 18.10
C SER A 34 18.81 -20.47 17.62
N GLY A 35 18.24 -19.30 17.33
CA GLY A 35 18.96 -18.09 16.94
C GLY A 35 19.43 -18.06 15.49
N CYS A 36 19.05 -19.04 14.66
CA CYS A 36 19.34 -19.02 13.24
C CYS A 36 18.32 -18.17 12.46
N GLN A 37 18.82 -17.40 11.50
CA GLN A 37 18.03 -16.72 10.49
C GLN A 37 18.31 -17.36 9.13
N VAL A 38 17.32 -18.03 8.54
CA VAL A 38 17.50 -18.79 7.30
C VAL A 38 16.66 -18.17 6.19
N THR A 39 17.26 -17.95 5.02
CA THR A 39 16.55 -17.51 3.82
C THR A 39 16.85 -18.45 2.66
N ALA A 40 15.80 -18.96 2.00
CA ALA A 40 15.95 -19.80 0.81
C ALA A 40 14.74 -19.71 -0.16
N ASP A 41 14.81 -20.38 -1.31
CA ASP A 41 13.63 -20.50 -2.18
C ASP A 41 12.70 -21.60 -1.65
N LEU A 42 13.24 -22.78 -1.35
CA LEU A 42 12.51 -23.93 -0.81
C LEU A 42 13.34 -24.55 0.32
N ILE A 43 12.70 -24.92 1.43
CA ILE A 43 13.36 -25.62 2.54
C ILE A 43 12.66 -26.96 2.79
N GLU A 44 13.45 -28.01 2.97
CA GLU A 44 13.02 -29.28 3.55
C GLU A 44 13.86 -29.54 4.81
N VAL A 45 13.23 -29.71 5.96
CA VAL A 45 13.89 -29.81 7.28
C VAL A 45 13.10 -30.71 8.23
N ASN A 46 13.74 -31.29 9.24
CA ASN A 46 13.04 -32.05 10.28
C ASN A 46 12.29 -31.12 11.23
N ASN A 47 13.03 -30.30 12.00
CA ASN A 47 12.46 -29.34 12.94
C ASN A 47 13.00 -27.92 12.76
N ILE A 48 12.20 -26.96 13.21
CA ILE A 48 12.62 -25.57 13.39
C ILE A 48 12.37 -25.19 14.84
N VAL A 49 13.41 -24.79 15.56
CA VAL A 49 13.33 -24.49 16.98
C VAL A 49 13.94 -23.12 17.25
N GLN A 50 13.15 -22.18 17.76
CA GLN A 50 13.60 -20.83 18.13
C GLN A 50 14.36 -20.09 17.02
N ALA A 51 13.90 -20.23 15.78
CA ALA A 51 14.56 -19.67 14.61
C ALA A 51 13.62 -18.79 13.78
N GLU A 52 14.22 -17.97 12.92
CA GLU A 52 13.50 -17.15 11.94
C GLU A 52 13.79 -17.66 10.54
N VAL A 53 12.74 -18.03 9.80
CA VAL A 53 12.87 -18.64 8.47
C VAL A 53 12.05 -17.87 7.45
N ARG A 54 12.69 -17.49 6.34
CA ARG A 54 12.06 -16.83 5.20
C ARG A 54 12.22 -17.65 3.94
N VAL A 55 11.11 -18.03 3.30
CA VAL A 55 11.12 -18.83 2.07
C VAL A 55 10.28 -18.21 0.96
N ARG A 56 10.70 -18.41 -0.29
CA ARG A 56 10.00 -17.85 -1.45
C ARG A 56 8.90 -18.77 -1.99
N THR A 57 9.19 -20.05 -2.13
CA THR A 57 8.34 -21.05 -2.78
C THR A 57 7.60 -21.91 -1.78
N GLY A 58 8.24 -22.29 -0.68
CA GLY A 58 7.59 -23.03 0.37
C GLY A 58 8.56 -23.66 1.36
N ILE A 59 8.00 -24.36 2.33
CA ILE A 59 8.77 -25.12 3.31
C ILE A 59 8.03 -26.38 3.72
N ILE A 60 8.78 -27.47 3.84
CA ILE A 60 8.32 -28.77 4.34
C ILE A 60 9.08 -29.05 5.64
N ILE A 61 8.32 -29.16 6.74
CA ILE A 61 8.81 -29.44 8.09
C ILE A 61 8.29 -30.83 8.45
N HIS A 62 9.18 -31.82 8.49
CA HIS A 62 8.74 -33.21 8.69
C HIS A 62 8.16 -33.46 10.08
N GLU A 63 8.59 -32.70 11.09
CA GLU A 63 8.15 -32.86 12.47
C GLU A 63 7.49 -31.60 13.04
N ALA A 64 8.24 -30.64 13.57
CA ALA A 64 7.65 -29.50 14.27
C ALA A 64 8.35 -28.16 14.00
N ALA A 65 7.53 -27.11 13.90
CA ALA A 65 7.96 -25.74 14.14
C ALA A 65 7.65 -25.37 15.59
N LYS A 66 8.66 -25.02 16.38
CA LYS A 66 8.52 -24.70 17.79
C LYS A 66 9.18 -23.36 18.13
N ASP A 67 8.48 -22.50 18.85
CA ASP A 67 8.99 -21.21 19.33
C ASP A 67 9.59 -20.34 18.21
N SER A 68 9.08 -20.48 16.97
CA SER A 68 9.74 -19.98 15.76
C SER A 68 8.89 -18.98 14.99
N LYS A 69 9.55 -18.20 14.13
CA LYS A 69 8.89 -17.29 13.19
C LYS A 69 9.17 -17.72 11.76
N ILE A 70 8.12 -18.01 10.99
CA ILE A 70 8.25 -18.50 9.61
C ILE A 70 7.42 -17.61 8.67
N GLU A 71 8.06 -17.09 7.63
CA GLU A 71 7.42 -16.27 6.59
C GLU A 71 7.66 -16.94 5.22
N SER A 72 6.59 -17.34 4.54
CA SER A 72 6.62 -18.00 3.23
C SER A 72 5.82 -17.22 2.20
N SER A 73 6.41 -16.96 1.03
CA SER A 73 5.64 -16.47 -0.13
C SER A 73 4.91 -17.58 -0.89
N GLY A 74 5.05 -18.83 -0.46
CA GLY A 74 4.28 -19.96 -0.96
C GLY A 74 3.67 -20.78 0.17
N TYR A 75 3.72 -22.10 0.05
CA TYR A 75 3.04 -23.02 0.99
C TYR A 75 3.90 -23.36 2.21
N ILE A 76 3.27 -23.90 3.25
CA ILE A 76 3.94 -24.45 4.44
C ILE A 76 3.30 -25.79 4.77
N GLU A 77 4.12 -26.83 4.86
CA GLU A 77 3.71 -28.14 5.35
C GLU A 77 4.43 -28.45 6.66
N ALA A 78 3.69 -28.88 7.68
CA ALA A 78 4.25 -29.29 8.96
C ALA A 78 3.46 -30.44 9.60
N ASP A 79 4.12 -31.25 10.42
CA ASP A 79 3.40 -32.21 11.27
C ASP A 79 2.79 -31.48 12.48
N LYS A 80 3.54 -30.57 13.12
CA LYS A 80 3.10 -29.76 14.27
C LYS A 80 3.60 -28.31 14.20
N ILE A 81 2.81 -27.39 14.74
CA ILE A 81 3.19 -25.99 14.95
C ILE A 81 2.90 -25.63 16.41
N VAL A 82 3.92 -25.20 17.16
CA VAL A 82 3.85 -24.97 18.60
C VAL A 82 4.47 -23.62 18.95
N ASN A 83 3.74 -22.78 19.67
CA ASN A 83 4.20 -21.48 20.14
C ASN A 83 4.90 -20.63 19.06
N SER A 84 4.37 -20.62 17.84
CA SER A 84 5.05 -20.05 16.68
C SER A 84 4.20 -19.01 15.96
N ILE A 85 4.86 -18.13 15.21
CA ILE A 85 4.22 -17.13 14.34
C ILE A 85 4.51 -17.51 12.90
N ILE A 86 3.45 -17.83 12.15
CA ILE A 86 3.56 -18.40 10.81
C ILE A 86 2.76 -17.54 9.84
N ARG A 87 3.41 -17.10 8.76
CA ARG A 87 2.80 -16.34 7.66
C ARG A 87 3.06 -17.02 6.34
N ALA A 88 2.02 -17.29 5.56
CA ALA A 88 2.13 -17.88 4.23
C ALA A 88 1.26 -17.11 3.22
N LYS A 89 1.74 -16.95 1.98
CA LYS A 89 0.90 -16.43 0.89
C LYS A 89 0.07 -17.53 0.20
N GLN A 90 0.32 -18.80 0.48
CA GLN A 90 -0.47 -19.95 0.00
C GLN A 90 -0.87 -20.86 1.17
N ASP A 91 -1.32 -22.07 0.86
CA ASP A 91 -1.83 -23.03 1.84
C ASP A 91 -0.84 -23.34 2.97
N ILE A 92 -1.39 -23.48 4.17
CA ILE A 92 -0.71 -24.03 5.33
C ILE A 92 -1.39 -25.35 5.65
N ILE A 93 -0.62 -26.44 5.58
CA ILE A 93 -1.12 -27.79 5.82
C ILE A 93 -0.41 -28.33 7.06
N VAL A 94 -1.19 -28.64 8.11
CA VAL A 94 -0.67 -29.21 9.35
C VAL A 94 -1.28 -30.58 9.59
N ARG A 95 -0.46 -31.61 9.80
CA ARG A 95 -1.00 -32.98 9.90
C ARG A 95 -1.61 -33.30 11.26
N LYS A 96 -1.00 -32.85 12.35
CA LYS A 96 -1.36 -33.29 13.72
C LYS A 96 -1.92 -32.17 14.58
N GLN A 97 -1.19 -31.08 14.78
CA GLN A 97 -1.59 -30.07 15.77
C GLN A 97 -1.02 -28.68 15.53
N ILE A 98 -1.86 -27.67 15.80
CA ILE A 98 -1.45 -26.28 16.01
C ILE A 98 -1.74 -25.91 17.47
N LEU A 99 -0.73 -25.43 18.19
CA LEU A 99 -0.82 -25.16 19.62
C LEU A 99 -0.16 -23.81 19.96
N PHE A 100 -0.86 -22.95 20.72
CA PHE A 100 -0.35 -21.64 21.19
C PHE A 100 0.25 -20.76 20.09
N SER A 101 -0.25 -20.87 18.86
CA SER A 101 0.40 -20.27 17.69
C SER A 101 -0.49 -19.21 17.03
N ARG A 102 0.15 -18.33 16.28
CA ARG A 102 -0.52 -17.37 15.39
C ARG A 102 -0.20 -17.73 13.95
N ILE A 103 -1.25 -18.00 13.18
CA ILE A 103 -1.15 -18.41 11.79
C ILE A 103 -1.91 -17.44 10.90
N GLU A 104 -1.28 -17.04 9.81
CA GLU A 104 -1.79 -16.08 8.84
C GLU A 104 -1.56 -16.63 7.43
N THR A 105 -2.63 -16.89 6.68
CA THR A 105 -2.55 -17.34 5.28
C THR A 105 -3.51 -16.61 4.35
N ASN A 106 -3.07 -16.41 3.11
CA ASN A 106 -3.92 -15.88 2.02
C ASN A 106 -4.69 -16.96 1.26
N GLU A 107 -4.58 -18.22 1.64
CA GLU A 107 -5.35 -19.33 1.06
C GLU A 107 -5.99 -20.17 2.19
N ASN A 108 -5.72 -21.46 2.25
CA ASN A 108 -6.33 -22.38 3.20
C ASN A 108 -5.40 -22.70 4.38
N CYS A 109 -5.99 -22.88 5.56
CA CYS A 109 -5.33 -23.48 6.72
C CYS A 109 -5.97 -24.85 6.99
N LEU A 110 -5.26 -25.93 6.64
CA LEU A 110 -5.81 -27.28 6.57
C LEU A 110 -5.18 -28.19 7.64
N ILE A 111 -6.01 -28.67 8.57
CA ILE A 111 -5.66 -29.63 9.62
C ILE A 111 -6.70 -30.78 9.65
N PRO A 112 -6.91 -31.49 8.52
CA PRO A 112 -8.09 -32.35 8.30
C PRO A 112 -8.25 -33.45 9.35
N ASN A 113 -7.15 -33.96 9.91
CA ASN A 113 -7.15 -35.03 10.91
C ASN A 113 -6.56 -34.60 12.27
N GLY A 114 -6.42 -33.30 12.52
CA GLY A 114 -5.69 -32.79 13.67
C GLY A 114 -6.42 -31.73 14.50
N LEU A 115 -5.69 -31.21 15.48
CA LEU A 115 -6.21 -30.37 16.54
C LEU A 115 -5.69 -28.93 16.44
N ILE A 116 -6.58 -27.95 16.54
CA ILE A 116 -6.21 -26.57 16.86
C ILE A 116 -6.46 -26.36 18.35
N GLU A 117 -5.45 -25.88 19.09
CA GLU A 117 -5.59 -25.57 20.52
C GLU A 117 -4.98 -24.22 20.86
N SER A 118 -5.74 -23.39 21.58
CA SER A 118 -5.33 -22.09 22.10
C SER A 118 -4.55 -21.21 21.11
N SER A 119 -5.03 -21.10 19.88
CA SER A 119 -4.32 -20.47 18.77
C SER A 119 -5.16 -19.43 18.02
N GLU A 120 -4.49 -18.49 17.37
CA GLU A 120 -5.10 -17.51 16.46
C GLU A 120 -4.80 -17.93 15.03
N ILE A 121 -5.84 -18.15 14.22
CA ILE A 121 -5.71 -18.53 12.82
C ILE A 121 -6.51 -17.57 11.96
N MET A 122 -5.83 -16.91 11.03
CA MET A 122 -6.42 -16.09 9.99
C MET A 122 -6.16 -16.72 8.64
N ALA A 123 -7.21 -17.00 7.88
CA ALA A 123 -7.11 -17.52 6.53
C ALA A 123 -8.02 -16.72 5.59
N TYR A 124 -7.59 -16.48 4.37
CA TYR A 124 -8.46 -15.80 3.41
C TYR A 124 -9.57 -16.75 2.91
N ARG A 125 -9.24 -18.01 2.59
CA ARG A 125 -10.16 -18.93 1.92
C ARG A 125 -10.84 -19.92 2.84
N SER A 126 -10.12 -20.77 3.56
CA SER A 126 -10.75 -21.74 4.45
C SER A 126 -9.91 -22.10 5.66
N ILE A 127 -10.58 -22.52 6.73
CA ILE A 127 -9.97 -23.15 7.89
C ILE A 127 -10.65 -24.50 8.08
N GLU A 128 -9.89 -25.58 8.03
CA GLU A 128 -10.39 -26.94 8.23
C GLU A 128 -9.65 -27.61 9.37
N ALA A 129 -10.37 -28.18 10.34
CA ALA A 129 -9.78 -28.95 11.43
C ALA A 129 -10.66 -30.13 11.85
N LEU A 130 -10.05 -31.19 12.39
CA LEU A 130 -10.83 -32.26 13.02
C LEU A 130 -11.41 -31.77 14.36
N THR A 131 -10.60 -31.14 15.19
CA THR A 131 -11.01 -30.69 16.53
C THR A 131 -10.44 -29.32 16.83
N ILE A 132 -11.22 -28.49 17.54
CA ILE A 132 -10.78 -27.19 18.04
C ILE A 132 -10.99 -27.14 19.55
N LYS A 133 -9.90 -27.01 20.29
CA LYS A 133 -9.90 -26.96 21.76
C LYS A 133 -9.55 -25.57 22.24
N SER A 134 -10.55 -24.91 22.80
CA SER A 134 -10.45 -23.56 23.35
C SER A 134 -10.64 -23.64 24.86
N THR A 135 -9.89 -22.85 25.64
CA THR A 135 -10.10 -22.74 27.09
C THR A 135 -10.38 -21.28 27.46
N SER A 136 -11.01 -21.03 28.60
CA SER A 136 -11.28 -19.65 29.07
C SER A 136 -10.00 -18.84 29.28
N ALA A 137 -8.91 -19.49 29.67
CA ALA A 137 -7.61 -18.85 29.86
C ALA A 137 -6.84 -18.64 28.54
N SER A 138 -7.15 -19.39 27.48
CA SER A 138 -6.44 -19.33 26.21
C SER A 138 -7.39 -19.69 25.06
N PRO A 139 -8.21 -18.73 24.60
CA PRO A 139 -9.21 -18.97 23.58
C PRO A 139 -8.57 -19.20 22.20
N CYS A 140 -9.25 -19.95 21.34
CA CYS A 140 -8.96 -19.96 19.90
C CYS A 140 -9.68 -18.81 19.20
N SER A 141 -8.99 -18.12 18.29
CA SER A 141 -9.58 -17.10 17.41
C SER A 141 -9.41 -17.53 15.96
N LEU A 142 -10.52 -17.67 15.24
CA LEU A 142 -10.53 -18.09 13.84
C LEU A 142 -11.15 -16.98 13.01
N ILE A 143 -10.36 -16.41 12.11
CA ILE A 143 -10.74 -15.27 11.28
C ILE A 143 -10.66 -15.71 9.83
N ILE A 144 -11.72 -15.47 9.07
CA ILE A 144 -11.80 -15.89 7.68
C ILE A 144 -12.20 -14.76 6.74
N GLY A 145 -11.70 -14.79 5.51
CA GLY A 145 -12.03 -13.81 4.47
C GLY A 145 -11.20 -12.52 4.55
N ILE A 146 -10.15 -12.48 5.37
CA ILE A 146 -9.24 -11.34 5.49
C ILE A 146 -7.91 -11.69 4.85
N LEU A 147 -7.48 -10.86 3.89
CA LEU A 147 -6.18 -10.99 3.24
C LEU A 147 -5.07 -10.49 4.18
N CYS A 148 -4.08 -11.33 4.44
CA CYS A 148 -2.85 -10.93 5.12
C CYS A 148 -2.00 -10.08 4.18
N LEU A 149 -1.95 -8.78 4.45
CA LEU A 149 -1.03 -7.86 3.80
C LEU A 149 0.34 -7.98 4.46
N ASP A 150 1.40 -8.10 3.66
CA ASP A 150 2.76 -7.98 4.18
C ASP A 150 3.19 -6.51 4.35
N ASP A 151 4.37 -6.28 4.93
CA ASP A 151 4.87 -4.92 5.20
C ASP A 151 5.08 -4.09 3.92
N GLN A 152 5.40 -4.74 2.79
CA GLN A 152 5.51 -4.05 1.51
C GLN A 152 4.13 -3.69 0.99
N ASP A 153 3.17 -4.61 1.16
CA ASP A 153 1.79 -4.39 0.78
C ASP A 153 1.16 -3.19 1.49
N GLN A 154 1.51 -3.02 2.77
CA GLN A 154 1.06 -1.90 3.59
C GLN A 154 1.74 -0.59 3.17
N LYS A 155 3.06 -0.58 2.94
CA LYS A 155 3.78 0.62 2.46
C LYS A 155 3.24 1.14 1.13
N VAL A 156 2.99 0.24 0.20
CA VAL A 156 2.44 0.59 -1.12
C VAL A 156 1.03 1.15 -0.99
N LYS A 157 0.21 0.56 -0.10
CA LYS A 157 -1.13 1.07 0.22
C LYS A 157 -1.07 2.48 0.81
N ASP A 158 -0.19 2.71 1.79
CA ASP A 158 -0.04 4.00 2.46
C ASP A 158 0.45 5.08 1.47
N LEU A 159 1.41 4.74 0.61
CA LEU A 159 1.90 5.62 -0.45
C LEU A 159 0.77 6.00 -1.41
N TYR A 160 -0.02 5.02 -1.86
CA TYR A 160 -1.16 5.27 -2.74
C TYR A 160 -2.18 6.24 -2.13
N PHE A 161 -2.55 6.05 -0.85
CA PHE A 161 -3.47 6.95 -0.17
C PHE A 161 -2.90 8.37 -0.01
N LYS A 162 -1.62 8.47 0.34
CA LYS A 162 -0.94 9.77 0.43
C LYS A 162 -0.96 10.53 -0.90
N LEU A 163 -0.59 9.87 -2.00
CA LEU A 163 -0.61 10.46 -3.34
C LEU A 163 -2.02 10.88 -3.75
N LYS A 164 -3.03 10.08 -3.42
CA LYS A 164 -4.44 10.39 -3.69
C LYS A 164 -4.90 11.65 -2.96
N ASP A 165 -4.53 11.80 -1.69
CA ASP A 165 -4.89 12.97 -0.89
C ASP A 165 -4.16 14.24 -1.36
N GLU A 166 -2.87 14.16 -1.69
CA GLU A 166 -2.11 15.28 -2.26
C GLU A 166 -2.69 15.72 -3.62
N LYS A 167 -3.08 14.78 -4.48
CA LYS A 167 -3.74 15.09 -5.76
C LYS A 167 -5.06 15.82 -5.55
N LYS A 168 -5.85 15.41 -4.54
CA LYS A 168 -7.11 16.09 -4.20
C LYS A 168 -6.87 17.54 -3.76
N GLN A 169 -5.81 17.80 -3.01
CA GLN A 169 -5.43 19.17 -2.62
C GLN A 169 -5.05 20.00 -3.85
N LEU A 170 -4.24 19.47 -4.76
CA LEU A 170 -3.87 20.16 -5.99
C LEU A 170 -5.06 20.52 -6.88
N TYR A 171 -6.08 19.67 -6.98
CA TYR A 171 -7.30 20.03 -7.71
C TYR A 171 -8.07 21.18 -7.06
N SER A 172 -8.09 21.24 -5.72
CA SER A 172 -8.69 22.39 -5.02
C SER A 172 -7.89 23.67 -5.25
N GLU A 173 -6.56 23.60 -5.25
CA GLU A 173 -5.71 24.74 -5.60
C GLU A 173 -5.91 25.19 -7.06
N LEU A 174 -6.08 24.24 -7.99
CA LEU A 174 -6.36 24.52 -9.40
C LEU A 174 -7.68 25.28 -9.55
N GLU A 175 -8.74 24.83 -8.87
CA GLU A 175 -10.04 25.50 -8.89
C GLU A 175 -9.95 26.95 -8.38
N ASN A 176 -9.21 27.17 -7.28
CA ASN A 176 -8.99 28.50 -6.74
C ASN A 176 -8.21 29.41 -7.71
N ALA A 177 -7.19 28.87 -8.37
CA ALA A 177 -6.42 29.61 -9.38
C ALA A 177 -7.29 29.98 -10.59
N GLU A 178 -8.14 29.07 -11.06
CA GLU A 178 -9.07 29.30 -12.17
C GLU A 178 -10.13 30.35 -11.84
N GLN A 179 -10.68 30.32 -10.63
CA GLN A 179 -11.60 31.35 -10.15
C GLN A 179 -10.92 32.72 -10.09
N THR A 180 -9.69 32.79 -9.59
CA THR A 180 -8.89 34.04 -9.56
C THR A 180 -8.63 34.57 -10.96
N ILE A 181 -8.28 33.71 -11.92
CA ILE A 181 -8.08 34.07 -13.33
C ILE A 181 -9.38 34.65 -13.92
N LYS A 182 -10.53 34.01 -13.65
CA LYS A 182 -11.84 34.44 -14.14
C LYS A 182 -12.20 35.83 -13.62
N GLU A 183 -12.10 36.05 -12.31
CA GLU A 183 -12.40 37.33 -11.67
C GLU A 183 -11.49 38.45 -12.15
N THR A 184 -10.18 38.17 -12.23
CA THR A 184 -9.17 39.15 -12.68
C THR A 184 -9.36 39.51 -14.15
N THR A 185 -9.74 38.53 -14.99
CA THR A 185 -10.04 38.75 -16.41
C THR A 185 -11.29 39.63 -16.59
N GLN A 186 -12.34 39.40 -15.80
CA GLN A 186 -13.54 40.25 -15.81
C GLN A 186 -13.23 41.68 -15.37
N LEU A 187 -12.44 41.85 -14.30
CA LEU A 187 -12.01 43.18 -13.84
C LEU A 187 -11.21 43.91 -14.91
N LYS A 188 -10.26 43.22 -15.56
CA LYS A 188 -9.47 43.77 -16.67
C LYS A 188 -10.34 44.22 -17.84
N GLN A 189 -11.36 43.44 -18.21
CA GLN A 189 -12.32 43.83 -19.27
C GLN A 189 -13.09 45.10 -18.89
N LYS A 190 -13.62 45.18 -17.66
CA LYS A 190 -14.31 46.36 -17.14
C LYS A 190 -13.42 47.61 -17.18
N ILE A 191 -12.18 47.50 -16.70
CA ILE A 191 -11.20 48.59 -16.72
C ILE A 191 -10.88 49.02 -18.16
N LYS A 192 -10.66 48.07 -19.07
CA LYS A 192 -10.35 48.34 -20.48
C LYS A 192 -11.49 49.08 -21.20
N ALA A 193 -12.75 48.81 -20.84
CA ALA A 193 -13.92 49.48 -21.42
C ALA A 193 -14.07 50.94 -20.96
N ILE A 194 -13.77 51.23 -19.69
CA ILE A 194 -13.97 52.57 -19.08
C ILE A 194 -12.77 53.50 -19.35
N LYS A 195 -11.56 52.95 -19.45
CA LYS A 195 -10.31 53.74 -19.60
C LYS A 195 -10.29 54.73 -20.77
N PRO A 196 -10.78 54.40 -21.99
CA PRO A 196 -10.77 55.33 -23.13
C PRO A 196 -11.64 56.56 -22.91
N SER A 197 -12.85 56.40 -22.38
CA SER A 197 -13.80 57.49 -22.15
C SER A 197 -13.31 58.45 -21.05
N LEU A 198 -12.72 57.90 -19.99
CA LEU A 198 -12.04 58.70 -18.95
C LEU A 198 -10.87 59.50 -19.51
N LYS A 199 -10.02 58.88 -20.34
CA LYS A 199 -8.88 59.55 -20.98
C LYS A 199 -9.34 60.70 -21.88
N GLN A 200 -10.41 60.49 -22.66
CA GLN A 200 -11.01 61.54 -23.49
C GLN A 200 -11.54 62.70 -22.64
N LYS A 201 -12.29 62.42 -21.56
CA LYS A 201 -12.78 63.44 -20.63
C LYS A 201 -11.65 64.27 -20.00
N ILE A 202 -10.58 63.62 -19.55
CA ILE A 202 -9.40 64.32 -18.99
C ILE A 202 -8.75 65.23 -20.05
N THR A 203 -8.63 64.74 -21.29
CA THR A 203 -8.03 65.51 -22.39
C THR A 203 -8.86 66.76 -22.71
N HIS A 204 -10.19 66.62 -22.76
CA HIS A 204 -11.10 67.74 -22.96
C HIS A 204 -11.04 68.75 -21.81
N LEU A 205 -11.06 68.30 -20.55
CA LEU A 205 -10.99 69.19 -19.38
C LEU A 205 -9.67 69.99 -19.32
N LYS A 206 -8.57 69.40 -19.80
CA LYS A 206 -7.28 70.10 -19.98
C LYS A 206 -7.36 71.19 -21.05
N GLN A 207 -8.06 70.93 -22.16
CA GLN A 207 -8.26 71.92 -23.22
C GLN A 207 -9.15 73.08 -22.77
N THR A 208 -10.12 72.84 -21.89
CA THR A 208 -11.04 73.87 -21.39
C THR A 208 -10.57 74.59 -20.12
N ASN A 209 -9.32 74.36 -19.65
CA ASN A 209 -8.76 74.95 -18.42
C ASN A 209 -9.63 74.79 -17.15
N ASN A 210 -10.44 73.73 -17.07
CA ASN A 210 -11.29 73.49 -15.90
C ASN A 210 -10.49 72.75 -14.82
N THR A 211 -9.79 73.53 -13.98
CA THR A 211 -8.82 73.03 -13.00
C THR A 211 -9.46 72.31 -11.81
N GLU A 212 -10.71 72.64 -11.43
CA GLU A 212 -11.43 71.98 -10.34
C GLU A 212 -11.82 70.55 -10.70
N ALA A 213 -12.47 70.35 -11.86
CA ALA A 213 -12.85 69.02 -12.32
C ALA A 213 -11.64 68.10 -12.59
N LEU A 214 -10.50 68.68 -12.99
CA LEU A 214 -9.24 67.94 -13.17
C LEU A 214 -8.65 67.43 -11.86
N LYS A 215 -8.79 68.19 -10.76
CA LYS A 215 -8.30 67.77 -9.43
C LYS A 215 -9.01 66.52 -8.92
N GLU A 216 -10.26 66.28 -9.32
CA GLU A 216 -11.01 65.08 -8.94
C GLU A 216 -10.78 63.90 -9.89
N LEU A 217 -10.74 64.13 -11.21
CA LEU A 217 -10.67 63.04 -12.19
C LEU A 217 -9.27 62.43 -12.36
N ASP A 218 -8.20 63.23 -12.24
CA ASP A 218 -6.82 62.76 -12.46
C ASP A 218 -6.35 61.75 -11.39
N PRO A 219 -6.62 61.94 -10.08
CA PRO A 219 -6.35 60.92 -9.06
C PRO A 219 -7.10 59.62 -9.30
N PHE A 220 -8.37 59.70 -9.70
CA PHE A 220 -9.18 58.52 -10.01
C PHE A 220 -8.59 57.72 -11.18
N PHE A 221 -8.17 58.40 -12.25
CA PHE A 221 -7.52 57.75 -13.39
C PHE A 221 -6.18 57.10 -13.02
N LYS A 222 -5.37 57.76 -12.18
CA LYS A 222 -4.14 57.19 -11.62
C LYS A 222 -4.42 55.93 -10.79
N GLN A 223 -5.43 55.98 -9.91
CA GLN A 223 -5.85 54.83 -9.11
C GLN A 223 -6.34 53.66 -9.99
N LEU A 224 -7.07 53.96 -11.05
CA LEU A 224 -7.58 52.98 -12.01
C LEU A 224 -6.44 52.30 -12.80
N ASN A 225 -5.39 53.04 -13.17
CA ASN A 225 -4.19 52.46 -13.77
C ASN A 225 -3.43 51.57 -12.78
N LYS A 226 -3.26 52.00 -11.53
CA LYS A 226 -2.62 51.18 -10.49
C LYS A 226 -3.38 49.87 -10.23
N ARG A 227 -4.72 49.92 -10.22
CA ARG A 227 -5.57 48.72 -10.14
C ARG A 227 -5.41 47.81 -11.36
N MET A 228 -5.27 48.38 -12.55
CA MET A 228 -5.04 47.63 -13.77
C MET A 228 -3.70 46.88 -13.73
N GLU A 229 -2.62 47.56 -13.33
CA GLU A 229 -1.28 46.96 -13.20
C GLU A 229 -1.26 45.85 -12.16
N SER A 230 -1.88 46.06 -11.00
CA SER A 230 -2.04 45.01 -9.98
C SER A 230 -2.85 43.83 -10.50
N ALA A 231 -3.94 44.06 -11.24
CA ALA A 231 -4.69 42.97 -11.87
C ALA A 231 -3.86 42.18 -12.90
N PHE A 232 -2.97 42.84 -13.66
CA PHE A 232 -2.05 42.15 -14.56
C PHE A 232 -1.03 41.30 -13.81
N ALA A 233 -0.46 41.81 -12.72
CA ALA A 233 0.45 41.05 -11.88
C ALA A 233 -0.21 39.80 -11.31
N ASN A 234 -1.40 39.96 -10.69
CA ASN A 234 -2.17 38.84 -10.13
C ASN A 234 -2.56 37.80 -11.19
N LEU A 235 -2.94 38.24 -12.39
CA LEU A 235 -3.26 37.32 -13.48
C LEU A 235 -2.05 36.49 -13.90
N THR A 236 -0.88 37.13 -13.97
CA THR A 236 0.37 36.46 -14.37
C THR A 236 0.78 35.42 -13.33
N GLU A 237 0.65 35.76 -12.04
CA GLU A 237 0.91 34.85 -10.93
C GLU A 237 -0.08 33.68 -10.89
N ALA A 238 -1.38 33.93 -11.08
CA ALA A 238 -2.38 32.87 -11.09
C ALA A 238 -2.20 31.91 -12.29
N LEU A 239 -1.79 32.42 -13.46
CA LEU A 239 -1.46 31.60 -14.63
C LEU A 239 -0.22 30.72 -14.40
N SER A 240 0.84 31.28 -13.81
CA SER A 240 2.05 30.50 -13.51
C SER A 240 1.79 29.45 -12.43
N ALA A 241 0.98 29.79 -11.42
CA ALA A 241 0.51 28.83 -10.42
C ALA A 241 -0.28 27.68 -11.07
N LYS A 242 -1.23 27.99 -11.96
CA LYS A 242 -1.99 26.98 -12.71
C LYS A 242 -1.09 26.05 -13.52
N GLU A 243 -0.12 26.60 -14.26
CA GLU A 243 0.82 25.78 -15.04
C GLU A 243 1.66 24.85 -14.16
N ASN A 244 2.14 25.34 -13.02
CA ASN A 244 2.92 24.54 -12.08
C ASN A 244 2.08 23.43 -11.44
N ILE A 245 0.83 23.72 -11.07
CA ILE A 245 -0.12 22.72 -10.54
C ILE A 245 -0.39 21.64 -11.59
N LEU A 246 -0.65 22.01 -12.85
CA LEU A 246 -0.89 21.05 -13.93
C LEU A 246 0.32 20.15 -14.18
N LYS A 247 1.55 20.70 -14.13
CA LYS A 247 2.77 19.89 -14.23
C LYS A 247 2.87 18.85 -13.10
N LYS A 248 2.55 19.25 -11.86
CA LYS A 248 2.53 18.33 -10.70
C LYS A 248 1.46 17.26 -10.83
N ILE A 249 0.25 17.62 -11.30
CA ILE A 249 -0.83 16.64 -11.54
C ILE A 249 -0.37 15.61 -12.57
N ASN A 250 0.24 16.05 -13.68
CA ASN A 250 0.72 15.14 -14.72
C ASN A 250 1.84 14.22 -14.22
N SER A 251 2.78 14.72 -13.40
CA SER A 251 3.80 13.85 -12.80
C SER A 251 3.18 12.82 -11.86
N PHE A 252 2.16 13.19 -11.09
CA PHE A 252 1.43 12.25 -10.25
C PHE A 252 0.64 11.22 -11.03
N ASP A 253 0.05 11.58 -12.18
CA ASP A 253 -0.61 10.62 -13.06
C ASP A 253 0.38 9.58 -13.57
N HIS A 254 1.59 10.00 -13.93
CA HIS A 254 2.67 9.07 -14.30
C HIS A 254 3.11 8.19 -13.13
N GLU A 255 3.32 8.73 -11.93
CA GLU A 255 3.67 7.93 -10.75
C GLU A 255 2.55 6.96 -10.34
N GLN A 256 1.29 7.37 -10.43
CA GLN A 256 0.14 6.49 -10.17
C GLN A 256 0.03 5.38 -11.21
N LEU A 257 0.28 5.68 -12.49
CA LEU A 257 0.36 4.68 -13.55
C LEU A 257 1.48 3.69 -13.28
N GLU A 258 2.69 4.16 -12.95
CA GLU A 258 3.81 3.26 -12.61
C GLU A 258 3.49 2.39 -11.39
N ILE A 259 2.83 2.94 -10.38
CA ILE A 259 2.37 2.17 -9.21
C ILE A 259 1.31 1.14 -9.62
N SER A 260 0.35 1.51 -10.48
CA SER A 260 -0.72 0.64 -10.95
C SER A 260 -0.24 -0.45 -11.91
N GLU A 261 0.74 -0.14 -12.75
CA GLU A 261 1.39 -1.03 -13.70
C GLU A 261 2.49 -1.87 -13.05
N ASN A 262 2.93 -1.50 -11.84
CA ASN A 262 3.84 -2.30 -11.06
C ASN A 262 3.25 -3.71 -10.90
N ASP A 263 4.03 -4.73 -11.25
CA ASP A 263 3.67 -6.15 -11.16
C ASP A 263 3.01 -6.49 -9.82
N TYR A 264 3.41 -5.79 -8.76
CA TYR A 264 2.85 -5.94 -7.43
C TYR A 264 1.37 -5.52 -7.32
N PHE A 265 0.94 -4.41 -7.93
CA PHE A 265 -0.45 -3.95 -7.92
C PHE A 265 -1.33 -4.78 -8.84
N LEU A 266 -0.84 -5.14 -10.03
CA LEU A 266 -1.52 -6.05 -10.95
C LEU A 266 -1.75 -7.41 -10.29
N GLN A 267 -0.72 -7.98 -9.64
CA GLN A 267 -0.86 -9.22 -8.87
C GLN A 267 -1.85 -9.07 -7.71
N LYS A 268 -1.90 -7.91 -7.05
CA LYS A 268 -2.86 -7.65 -5.97
C LYS A 268 -4.29 -7.50 -6.48
N GLN A 269 -4.49 -6.81 -7.61
CA GLN A 269 -5.80 -6.63 -8.22
C GLN A 269 -6.32 -7.95 -8.80
N ASP A 270 -5.45 -8.75 -9.43
CA ASP A 270 -5.76 -10.11 -9.83
C ASP A 270 -6.08 -10.99 -8.62
N ARG A 271 -5.36 -10.85 -7.51
CA ARG A 271 -5.70 -11.54 -6.25
C ARG A 271 -7.08 -11.11 -5.77
N ILE A 272 -7.38 -9.81 -5.69
CA ILE A 272 -8.70 -9.30 -5.26
C ILE A 272 -9.81 -9.77 -6.21
N ASN A 273 -9.58 -9.76 -7.52
CA ASN A 273 -10.57 -10.20 -8.52
C ASN A 273 -10.80 -11.70 -8.43
N ARG A 274 -9.73 -12.51 -8.30
CA ARG A 274 -9.84 -13.95 -8.02
C ARG A 274 -10.50 -14.20 -6.68
N SER A 275 -10.18 -13.41 -5.66
CA SER A 275 -10.80 -13.42 -4.35
C SER A 275 -12.31 -13.17 -4.43
N ILE A 276 -12.76 -12.18 -5.19
CA ILE A 276 -14.19 -11.90 -5.42
C ILE A 276 -14.85 -13.05 -6.20
N GLN A 277 -14.23 -13.53 -7.28
CA GLN A 277 -14.74 -14.68 -8.03
C GLN A 277 -14.81 -15.95 -7.19
N ASN A 278 -13.78 -16.22 -6.40
CA ASN A 278 -13.73 -17.35 -5.49
C ASN A 278 -14.78 -17.19 -4.38
N TYR A 279 -14.99 -16.00 -3.82
CA TYR A 279 -16.04 -15.75 -2.84
C TYR A 279 -17.45 -16.07 -3.39
N LEU A 280 -17.66 -15.83 -4.69
CA LEU A 280 -18.92 -16.14 -5.37
C LEU A 280 -19.09 -17.64 -5.70
N ILE A 281 -17.98 -18.37 -5.88
CA ILE A 281 -17.98 -19.79 -6.29
C ILE A 281 -17.85 -20.74 -5.09
N ASP A 282 -17.00 -20.39 -4.12
CA ASP A 282 -16.61 -21.15 -2.95
C ASP A 282 -16.39 -20.16 -1.77
N PRO A 283 -17.47 -19.76 -1.08
CA PRO A 283 -17.40 -18.75 -0.04
C PRO A 283 -16.47 -19.20 1.09
N PRO A 284 -15.83 -18.28 1.82
CA PRO A 284 -14.90 -18.68 2.84
C PRO A 284 -15.59 -19.50 3.93
N THR A 285 -15.04 -20.68 4.23
CA THR A 285 -15.65 -21.63 5.17
C THR A 285 -14.72 -22.04 6.31
N VAL A 286 -15.31 -22.18 7.50
CA VAL A 286 -14.68 -22.88 8.62
C VAL A 286 -15.36 -24.24 8.75
N ARG A 287 -14.59 -25.33 8.67
CA ARG A 287 -15.10 -26.71 8.80
C ARG A 287 -14.46 -27.39 9.99
N VAL A 288 -15.30 -27.93 10.87
CA VAL A 288 -14.89 -28.75 12.02
C VAL A 288 -15.60 -30.09 11.92
N HIS A 289 -14.84 -31.19 11.90
CA HIS A 289 -15.38 -32.54 11.61
C HIS A 289 -15.72 -33.37 12.85
N GLY A 290 -15.33 -32.93 14.05
CA GLY A 290 -15.48 -33.65 15.31
C GLY A 290 -16.23 -32.91 16.40
#